data_AF-A0A2X2CIY4-F1
#
_entry.id   AF-A0A2X2CIY4-F1
#
_cell.length_a   1.000
_cell.length_b   1.000
_cell.length_c   1.000
_cell.angle_alpha   90.00
_cell.angle_beta   90.00
_cell.angle_gamma   90.00
#
_symmetry.space_group_name_H-M   'P 1'
#
loop_
_entity.id
_entity.type
_entity.pdbx_description
1 polymer ?
#
loop_
_entity_poly.entity_id
_entity_poly.type
_entity_poly.pdbx_seq_one_letter_code
_entity_poly.pdbx_strand_id
1 'polypeptide(L)'
;MTNLNKLDPHFRGKKPACFLLTGPTAYGKSTLLALLADPKVALLVDPLGSKNRTWSEPEHIGVRLIAFDHVAYLPNAAEQVEAAARWCARHNATLLLCEQTRSVIEERGIMLPDNVVELHLCGTVGQADIEFRQGTHAQRLTPLQARPRIEALFA
;
A
#
# COMPACT_ATOMS: atom_id res chain seq x y z
N MET A 1 21.45 -2.52 -2.09
CA MET A 1 20.53 -1.38 -2.32
C MET A 1 20.16 -1.35 -3.79
N THR A 2 19.02 -1.92 -4.16
CA THR A 2 18.55 -1.90 -5.56
C THR A 2 17.91 -0.54 -5.81
N ASN A 3 18.52 0.25 -6.68
CA ASN A 3 18.07 1.60 -6.97
C ASN A 3 16.72 1.54 -7.71
N LEU A 4 15.65 2.08 -7.11
CA LEU A 4 14.33 2.23 -7.73
C LEU A 4 14.42 2.85 -9.15
N ASN A 5 15.43 3.69 -9.40
CA ASN A 5 15.72 4.30 -10.70
C ASN A 5 16.02 3.30 -11.82
N LYS A 6 16.30 2.03 -11.50
CA LYS A 6 16.55 0.95 -12.47
C LYS A 6 15.31 0.14 -12.83
N LEU A 7 14.18 0.30 -12.11
CA LEU A 7 13.05 -0.61 -12.24
C LEU A 7 12.07 -0.23 -13.36
N ASP A 8 11.95 1.05 -13.71
CA ASP A 8 11.31 1.54 -14.94
C ASP A 8 11.55 3.06 -15.06
N PRO A 9 11.90 3.60 -16.24
CA PRO A 9 12.07 5.03 -16.43
C PRO A 9 10.83 5.90 -16.11
N HIS A 10 9.62 5.35 -16.19
CA HIS A 10 8.36 6.08 -15.93
C HIS A 10 8.02 6.17 -14.45
N PHE A 11 8.63 5.29 -13.63
CA PHE A 11 8.53 5.32 -12.17
C PHE A 11 9.73 6.05 -11.54
N ARG A 12 10.52 6.79 -12.33
CA ARG A 12 11.65 7.61 -11.86
C ARG A 12 11.13 8.88 -11.18
N GLY A 13 11.42 9.03 -9.90
CA GLY A 13 11.03 10.19 -9.10
C GLY A 13 11.34 10.00 -7.62
N LYS A 14 10.87 10.94 -6.78
CA LYS A 14 10.84 10.72 -5.32
C LYS A 14 10.01 9.47 -5.03
N LYS A 15 10.49 8.61 -4.12
CA LYS A 15 9.78 7.41 -3.62
C LYS A 15 8.30 7.77 -3.36
N PRO A 16 7.32 7.00 -3.85
CA PRO A 16 5.91 7.25 -3.57
C PRO A 16 5.71 7.30 -2.05
N ALA A 17 5.09 8.37 -1.56
CA ALA A 17 4.74 8.47 -0.15
C ALA A 17 3.58 7.54 0.23
N CYS A 18 2.79 7.15 -0.78
CA CYS A 18 1.60 6.31 -0.65
C CYS A 18 1.59 5.24 -1.75
N PHE A 19 1.26 4.02 -1.35
CA PHE A 19 0.96 2.89 -2.22
C PHE A 19 -0.48 2.47 -2.03
N LEU A 20 -1.05 1.94 -3.10
CA LEU A 20 -2.38 1.34 -3.10
C LEU A 20 -2.25 -0.13 -3.48
N LEU A 21 -2.73 -1.06 -2.66
CA LEU A 21 -2.85 -2.48 -3.00
C LEU A 21 -4.32 -2.78 -3.29
N THR A 22 -4.63 -3.14 -4.54
CA THR A 22 -5.98 -3.50 -4.95
C THR A 22 -6.03 -4.92 -5.49
N GLY A 23 -7.24 -5.45 -5.67
CA GLY A 23 -7.44 -6.75 -6.28
C GLY A 23 -8.68 -7.45 -5.72
N PRO A 24 -9.22 -8.46 -6.42
CA PRO A 24 -10.42 -9.15 -5.98
C PRO A 24 -10.23 -9.88 -4.63
N THR A 25 -11.36 -10.30 -4.05
CA THR A 25 -11.37 -11.15 -2.85
C THR A 25 -10.63 -12.45 -3.11
N ALA A 26 -9.86 -12.94 -2.12
CA ALA A 26 -9.06 -14.17 -2.17
C ALA A 26 -7.84 -14.15 -3.12
N TYR A 27 -7.43 -12.99 -3.66
CA TYR A 27 -6.23 -12.89 -4.51
C TYR A 27 -4.93 -12.73 -3.72
N GLY A 28 -4.97 -12.87 -2.39
CA GLY A 28 -3.77 -12.86 -1.55
C GLY A 28 -3.26 -11.48 -1.14
N LYS A 29 -4.11 -10.43 -1.15
CA LYS A 29 -3.73 -9.08 -0.69
C LYS A 29 -3.20 -9.10 0.75
N SER A 30 -3.92 -9.70 1.69
CA SER A 30 -3.49 -9.81 3.08
C SER A 30 -2.22 -10.65 3.24
N THR A 31 -2.02 -11.68 2.39
CA THR A 31 -0.76 -12.42 2.32
C THR A 31 0.40 -11.53 1.87
N LEU A 32 0.19 -10.72 0.83
CA LEU A 32 1.20 -9.77 0.36
C LEU A 32 1.49 -8.71 1.43
N LEU A 33 0.47 -8.17 2.10
CA LEU A 33 0.64 -7.26 3.24
C LEU A 33 1.48 -7.89 4.35
N ALA A 34 1.18 -9.13 4.73
CA ALA A 34 1.94 -9.84 5.77
C ALA A 34 3.41 -10.07 5.37
N LEU A 35 3.70 -10.28 4.08
CA LEU A 35 5.07 -10.39 3.59
C LEU A 35 5.82 -9.06 3.60
N LEU A 36 5.10 -7.94 3.44
CA LEU A 36 5.67 -6.59 3.48
C LEU A 36 5.81 -6.05 4.89
N ALA A 37 4.95 -6.51 5.79
CA ALA A 37 4.94 -6.12 7.17
C ALA A 37 5.93 -7.00 7.97
N ASP A 38 7.21 -6.61 8.01
CA ASP A 38 8.04 -7.05 9.12
C ASP A 38 7.44 -6.45 10.41
N PRO A 39 7.02 -7.28 11.38
CA PRO A 39 6.30 -6.83 12.57
C PRO A 39 7.11 -5.86 13.44
N LYS A 40 8.42 -5.72 13.21
CA LYS A 40 9.26 -4.74 13.92
C LYS A 40 9.22 -3.33 13.32
N VAL A 41 8.75 -3.18 12.09
CA VAL A 41 8.81 -1.91 11.34
C VAL A 41 7.49 -1.56 10.65
N ALA A 42 6.46 -2.40 10.74
CA ALA A 42 5.17 -2.15 10.13
C ALA A 42 4.04 -2.11 11.16
N LEU A 43 3.13 -1.16 11.01
CA LEU A 43 1.87 -1.10 11.73
C LEU A 43 0.73 -1.46 10.76
N LEU A 44 0.01 -2.53 11.08
CA LEU A 44 -1.19 -2.95 10.34
C LEU A 44 -2.45 -2.48 11.08
N VAL A 45 -3.33 -1.77 10.38
CA VAL A 45 -4.67 -1.38 10.82
C VAL A 45 -5.67 -2.19 10.03
N ASP A 46 -6.37 -3.10 10.70
CA ASP A 46 -7.41 -3.94 10.12
C ASP A 46 -8.72 -3.77 10.92
N PRO A 47 -9.68 -2.96 10.44
CA PRO A 47 -10.95 -2.73 11.12
C PRO A 47 -11.90 -3.94 11.10
N LEU A 48 -11.63 -4.94 10.25
CA LEU A 48 -12.42 -6.17 10.18
C LEU A 48 -11.85 -7.25 11.11
N GLY A 49 -10.53 -7.34 11.23
CA GLY A 49 -9.83 -8.29 12.10
C GLY A 49 -9.63 -7.84 13.54
N SER A 50 -9.71 -6.54 13.83
CA SER A 50 -9.43 -6.00 15.18
C SER A 50 -10.66 -5.37 15.86
N LYS A 51 -10.67 -5.41 17.19
CA LYS A 51 -11.70 -4.72 18.01
C LYS A 51 -11.52 -3.19 17.97
N ASN A 52 -10.31 -2.71 17.68
CA ASN A 52 -10.00 -1.29 17.65
C ASN A 52 -10.01 -0.79 16.21
N ARG A 53 -11.12 -0.15 15.81
CA ARG A 53 -11.33 0.34 14.44
C ARG A 53 -10.80 1.77 14.24
N THR A 54 -9.78 2.16 14.97
CA THR A 54 -9.18 3.48 14.82
C THR A 54 -7.67 3.38 14.80
N TRP A 55 -7.05 4.09 13.87
CA TRP A 55 -5.62 4.34 13.86
C TRP A 55 -5.27 5.44 14.85
N SER A 56 -4.11 5.30 15.47
CA SER A 56 -3.48 6.32 16.29
C SER A 56 -2.00 6.39 15.94
N GLU A 57 -1.43 7.57 16.14
CA GLU A 57 -0.02 7.82 15.88
C GLU A 57 0.87 6.83 16.68
N PRO A 58 1.81 6.13 16.02
CA PRO A 58 2.73 5.23 16.73
C PRO A 58 3.66 6.01 17.67
N GLU A 59 3.86 5.50 18.89
CA GLU A 59 4.80 6.08 19.86
C GLU A 59 6.28 5.80 19.52
N HIS A 60 6.55 4.78 18.71
CA HIS A 60 7.90 4.31 18.39
C HIS A 60 8.39 4.82 17.03
N ILE A 61 9.61 5.40 17.02
CA ILE A 61 10.27 5.91 15.81
C ILE A 61 10.70 4.84 14.79
N GLY A 62 10.53 3.55 15.12
CA GLY A 62 10.97 2.42 14.29
C GLY A 62 10.00 2.03 13.17
N VAL A 63 8.77 2.58 13.15
CA VAL A 63 7.77 2.24 12.14
C VAL A 63 8.14 2.88 10.80
N ARG A 64 8.36 2.05 9.79
CA ARG A 64 8.68 2.43 8.40
C ARG A 64 7.52 2.20 7.43
N LEU A 65 6.48 1.49 7.86
CA LEU A 65 5.27 1.21 7.07
C LEU A 65 4.01 1.33 7.94
N ILE A 66 3.02 2.11 7.49
CA ILE A 66 1.65 2.06 7.99
C ILE A 66 0.78 1.44 6.89
N ALA A 67 0.16 0.31 7.18
CA ALA A 67 -0.73 -0.39 6.27
C ALA A 67 -2.17 -0.38 6.81
N PHE A 68 -3.11 0.04 5.98
CA PHE A 68 -4.54 -0.08 6.24
C PHE A 68 -5.11 -1.21 5.39
N ASP A 69 -5.47 -2.34 5.99
CA ASP A 69 -6.26 -3.38 5.31
C ASP A 69 -7.73 -3.02 5.46
N HIS A 70 -8.49 -3.04 4.37
CA HIS A 70 -9.91 -2.67 4.37
C HIS A 70 -10.19 -1.25 4.87
N VAL A 71 -9.43 -0.26 4.37
CA VAL A 71 -9.50 1.14 4.83
C VAL A 71 -10.90 1.74 4.77
N ALA A 72 -11.75 1.29 3.83
CA ALA A 72 -13.11 1.82 3.67
C ALA A 72 -14.07 1.43 4.82
N TYR A 73 -13.65 0.54 5.72
CA TYR A 73 -14.39 0.13 6.91
C TYR A 73 -14.00 0.91 8.16
N LEU A 74 -13.01 1.80 8.08
CA LEU A 74 -12.69 2.71 9.18
C LEU A 74 -13.76 3.81 9.33
N PRO A 75 -14.17 4.13 10.57
CA PRO A 75 -14.90 5.36 10.84
C PRO A 75 -14.02 6.56 10.47
N ASN A 76 -14.56 7.57 9.80
CA ASN A 76 -13.79 8.75 9.37
C ASN A 76 -12.50 8.40 8.60
N ALA A 77 -12.56 7.40 7.70
CA ALA A 77 -11.40 6.87 7.01
C ALA A 77 -10.52 7.95 6.34
N ALA A 78 -11.12 8.97 5.72
CA ALA A 78 -10.39 10.09 5.10
C ALA A 78 -9.52 10.85 6.11
N GLU A 79 -10.06 11.22 7.27
CA GLU A 79 -9.33 11.95 8.32
C GLU A 79 -8.18 11.11 8.87
N GLN A 80 -8.43 9.82 9.12
CA GLN A 80 -7.41 8.90 9.64
C GLN A 80 -6.28 8.66 8.63
N VAL A 81 -6.62 8.47 7.35
CA VAL A 81 -5.63 8.29 6.28
C VAL A 81 -4.82 9.57 6.09
N GLU A 82 -5.44 10.74 6.13
CA GLU A 82 -4.73 12.02 6.05
C GLU A 82 -3.75 12.19 7.22
N ALA A 83 -4.19 11.91 8.44
CA ALA A 83 -3.35 11.98 9.62
C ALA A 83 -2.15 10.99 9.53
N ALA A 84 -2.39 9.76 9.09
CA ALA A 84 -1.35 8.77 8.84
C ALA A 84 -0.39 9.20 7.72
N ALA A 85 -0.89 9.80 6.63
CA ALA A 85 -0.06 10.30 5.54
C ALA A 85 0.88 11.42 6.01
N ARG A 86 0.36 12.37 6.82
CA ARG A 86 1.18 13.44 7.42
C ARG A 86 2.24 12.85 8.35
N TRP A 87 1.91 11.84 9.15
CA TRP A 87 2.87 11.14 9.98
C TRP A 87 3.97 10.48 9.14
N CYS A 88 3.58 9.69 8.14
CA CYS A 88 4.52 9.02 7.24
C CYS A 88 5.50 10.01 6.58
N ALA A 89 5.01 11.19 6.16
CA ALA A 89 5.85 12.23 5.60
C ALA A 89 6.88 12.79 6.60
N ARG A 90 6.51 13.00 7.87
CA ARG A 90 7.42 13.48 8.93
C ARG A 90 8.49 12.45 9.29
N HIS A 91 8.15 11.16 9.24
CA HIS A 91 9.00 10.07 9.71
C HIS A 91 9.69 9.30 8.58
N ASN A 92 9.58 9.77 7.33
CA ASN A 92 10.09 9.07 6.14
C ASN A 92 9.62 7.60 6.08
N ALA A 93 8.37 7.38 6.49
CA ALA A 93 7.70 6.10 6.44
C ALA A 93 6.80 6.02 5.21
N THR A 94 6.39 4.81 4.86
CA THR A 94 5.51 4.53 3.73
C THR A 94 4.08 4.31 4.20
N LEU A 95 3.11 4.91 3.50
CA LEU A 95 1.71 4.59 3.66
C LEU A 95 1.29 3.55 2.61
N LEU A 96 0.55 2.52 3.03
CA LEU A 96 -0.03 1.52 2.16
C LEU A 96 -1.52 1.37 2.46
N LEU A 97 -2.36 1.64 1.46
CA LEU A 97 -3.80 1.44 1.54
C LEU A 97 -4.16 0.17 0.80
N CYS A 98 -4.92 -0.74 1.42
CA CYS A 98 -5.34 -1.98 0.81
C CYS A 98 -6.87 -2.04 0.74
N GLU A 99 -7.39 -2.23 -0.48
CA GLU A 99 -8.82 -2.38 -0.74
C GLU A 99 -9.11 -3.33 -1.90
N GLN A 100 -10.38 -3.60 -2.17
CA GLN A 100 -10.75 -4.37 -3.36
C GLN A 100 -10.50 -3.59 -4.65
N THR A 101 -10.89 -2.31 -4.68
CA THR A 101 -10.76 -1.43 -5.84
C THR A 101 -10.35 -0.02 -5.40
N ARG A 102 -9.75 0.73 -6.32
CA ARG A 102 -9.48 2.16 -6.14
C ARG A 102 -10.75 2.98 -5.91
N SER A 103 -11.83 2.67 -6.63
CA SER A 103 -13.10 3.41 -6.53
C SER A 103 -13.65 3.40 -5.10
N VAL A 104 -13.51 2.29 -4.38
CA VAL A 104 -13.94 2.18 -2.97
C VAL A 104 -13.21 3.18 -2.06
N ILE A 105 -11.95 3.49 -2.35
CA ILE A 105 -11.18 4.51 -1.61
C ILE A 105 -11.66 5.91 -1.95
N GLU A 106 -11.81 6.20 -3.25
CA GLU A 106 -12.22 7.51 -3.75
C GLU A 106 -13.66 7.86 -3.29
N GLU A 107 -14.58 6.89 -3.31
CA GLU A 107 -15.96 7.00 -2.80
C GLU A 107 -16.03 7.32 -1.29
N ARG A 108 -14.98 6.98 -0.53
CA ARG A 108 -14.85 7.33 0.89
C ARG A 108 -14.25 8.71 1.12
N GLY A 109 -14.00 9.48 0.06
CA GLY A 109 -13.40 10.81 0.14
C GLY A 109 -11.91 10.80 0.50
N ILE A 110 -11.25 9.64 0.41
CA ILE A 110 -9.80 9.54 0.63
C ILE A 110 -9.09 10.04 -0.64
N MET A 111 -8.41 11.17 -0.53
CA MET A 111 -7.65 11.77 -1.63
C MET A 111 -6.30 11.06 -1.77
N LEU A 112 -6.07 10.40 -2.90
CA LEU A 112 -4.79 9.79 -3.24
C LEU A 112 -3.84 10.84 -3.84
N PRO A 113 -2.54 10.82 -3.49
CA PRO A 113 -1.57 11.73 -4.09
C PRO A 113 -1.32 11.36 -5.57
N ASP A 114 -0.98 12.35 -6.40
CA ASP A 114 -0.76 12.17 -7.85
C ASP A 114 0.30 11.12 -8.19
N ASN A 115 1.28 10.93 -7.30
CA ASN A 115 2.37 9.97 -7.47
C ASN A 115 2.09 8.60 -6.84
N VAL A 116 0.85 8.31 -6.43
CA VAL A 116 0.48 6.99 -5.89
C VAL A 116 0.82 5.88 -6.89
N VAL A 117 1.41 4.81 -6.38
CA VAL A 117 1.63 3.59 -7.16
C VAL A 117 0.61 2.56 -6.68
N GLU A 118 -0.20 2.07 -7.61
CA GLU A 118 -1.17 1.01 -7.37
C GLU A 118 -0.57 -0.35 -7.77
N LEU A 119 -0.58 -1.29 -6.84
CA LEU A 119 -0.24 -2.70 -7.00
C LEU A 119 -1.57 -3.45 -7.11
N HIS A 120 -2.04 -3.70 -8.33
CA HIS A 120 -3.29 -4.40 -8.57
C HIS A 120 -3.05 -5.90 -8.76
N LEU A 121 -3.55 -6.72 -7.83
CA LEU A 121 -3.55 -8.18 -7.97
C LEU A 121 -4.64 -8.60 -8.95
N CYS A 122 -4.24 -9.31 -10.00
CA CYS A 122 -5.11 -9.78 -11.07
C CYS A 122 -4.76 -11.22 -11.48
N GLY A 123 -5.52 -11.82 -12.40
CA GLY A 123 -5.31 -13.21 -12.83
C GLY A 123 -6.27 -14.17 -12.15
N THR A 124 -5.75 -15.31 -11.66
CA THR A 124 -6.56 -16.35 -10.99
C THR A 124 -6.14 -16.53 -9.53
N VAL A 125 -7.09 -16.95 -8.69
CA VAL A 125 -6.82 -17.27 -7.28
C VAL A 125 -5.70 -18.31 -7.19
N GLY A 126 -4.63 -18.00 -6.45
CA GLY A 126 -3.45 -18.86 -6.31
C GLY A 126 -2.35 -18.65 -7.37
N GLN A 127 -2.63 -17.88 -8.43
CA GLN A 127 -1.68 -17.46 -9.47
C GLN A 127 -1.90 -15.99 -9.82
N ALA A 128 -1.90 -15.12 -8.80
CA ALA A 128 -2.13 -13.71 -9.00
C ALA A 128 -0.89 -13.04 -9.65
N ASP A 129 -1.08 -12.44 -10.81
CA ASP A 129 -0.13 -11.47 -11.36
C ASP A 129 -0.29 -10.13 -10.64
N ILE A 130 0.78 -9.34 -10.65
CA ILE A 130 0.79 -7.99 -10.06
C ILE A 130 0.91 -6.98 -11.18
N GLU A 131 -0.10 -6.14 -11.34
CA GLU A 131 -0.07 -5.01 -12.25
C GLU A 131 0.28 -3.73 -11.49
N PHE A 132 1.42 -3.13 -11.84
CA PHE A 132 1.86 -1.85 -11.32
C PHE A 132 1.23 -0.73 -12.15
N ARG A 133 0.44 0.13 -11.52
CA ARG A 133 -0.23 1.26 -12.17
C ARG A 133 0.23 2.58 -11.54
N GLN A 134 0.59 3.56 -12.37
CA GLN A 134 0.88 4.93 -11.94
C GLN A 134 0.47 5.90 -13.05
N GLY A 135 -0.46 6.82 -12.75
CA GLY A 135 -1.07 7.66 -13.76
C GLY A 135 -1.70 6.83 -14.88
N THR A 136 -1.29 7.06 -16.13
CA THR A 136 -1.73 6.29 -17.31
C THR A 136 -0.87 5.06 -17.60
N HIS A 137 0.23 4.86 -16.87
CA HIS A 137 1.14 3.74 -17.09
C HIS A 137 0.70 2.52 -16.29
N ALA A 138 0.66 1.37 -16.95
CA ALA A 138 0.40 0.08 -16.33
C ALA A 138 1.41 -0.97 -16.83
N GLN A 139 1.95 -1.77 -15.92
CA GLN A 139 2.83 -2.89 -16.25
C GLN A 139 2.45 -4.13 -15.45
N ARG A 140 2.07 -5.20 -16.14
CA ARG A 140 1.81 -6.51 -15.52
C ARG A 140 3.11 -7.29 -15.36
N LEU A 141 3.30 -7.87 -14.18
CA LEU A 141 4.44 -8.68 -13.80
C LEU A 141 3.98 -9.97 -13.12
N THR A 142 4.68 -11.06 -13.41
CA THR A 142 4.54 -12.30 -12.64
C THR A 142 5.04 -12.08 -11.20
N PRO A 143 4.63 -12.92 -10.23
CA PRO A 143 5.12 -12.83 -8.84
C PRO A 143 6.65 -12.79 -8.72
N LEU A 144 7.36 -13.60 -9.52
CA LEU A 144 8.82 -13.66 -9.53
C LEU A 144 9.45 -12.35 -9.99
N GLN A 145 8.85 -11.69 -10.97
CA GLN A 145 9.30 -10.39 -11.48
C GLN A 145 8.92 -9.24 -10.55
N ALA A 146 7.77 -9.33 -9.88
CA ALA A 146 7.25 -8.29 -9.01
C ALA A 146 8.01 -8.23 -7.67
N ARG A 147 8.39 -9.37 -7.09
CA ARG A 147 9.05 -9.45 -5.78
C ARG A 147 10.22 -8.47 -5.58
N PRO A 148 11.29 -8.48 -6.40
CA PRO A 148 12.43 -7.58 -6.20
C PRO A 148 12.05 -6.09 -6.35
N ARG A 149 10.98 -5.79 -7.07
CA ARG A 149 10.47 -4.42 -7.21
C ARG A 149 9.74 -3.97 -5.96
N ILE A 150 8.86 -4.82 -5.44
CA ILE A 150 8.14 -4.57 -4.21
C ILE A 150 9.14 -4.39 -3.05
N GLU A 151 10.11 -5.30 -2.91
CA GLU A 151 11.16 -5.16 -1.88
C GLU A 151 11.93 -3.83 -2.00
N ALA A 152 12.25 -3.39 -3.22
CA ALA A 152 12.89 -2.10 -3.44
C ALA A 152 11.99 -0.89 -3.12
N LEU A 153 10.67 -1.01 -3.26
CA LEU A 153 9.71 0.04 -2.91
C LEU A 153 9.60 0.22 -1.39
N PHE A 154 9.79 -0.83 -0.59
CA PHE A 154 9.61 -0.78 0.86
C PHE A 154 10.93 -0.76 1.67
N ALA A 155 12.10 -0.95 1.03
CA ALA A 155 13.42 -0.75 1.65
C ALA A 155 13.68 0.72 2.05
#